data_AF-A0A8G1ZTY0-F1
#
_entry.id   AF-A0A8G1ZTY0-F1
#
_cell.length_a   1.000
_cell.length_b   1.000
_cell.length_c   1.000
_cell.angle_alpha   90.00
_cell.angle_beta   90.00
_cell.angle_gamma   90.00
#
_symmetry.space_group_name_H-M   'P 1'
#
loop_
_entity.id
_entity.type
_entity.pdbx_description
1 polymer ?
#
loop_
_entity_poly.entity_id
_entity_poly.type
_entity_poly.pdbx_seq_one_letter_code
_entity_poly.pdbx_strand_id
1 'polypeptide(L)'
;MSVPYETCGTHEAFESPDACLQRLLARTLNSFELPDETLSRLDTALAYDSCLHSAAHHSDGRRRETYRHVWLVADGSAVTLWELTHNTGPDGQLHHEVYTDQEELRIATARLPLPSAEPEALEGAPPLVVDDRTAQPLPGREYEWGDSPDHARRVLRRAENADRPGEEVAVLLAGAFAHQITQAFGRLDPLRGRRPGFSLYEHAFLLADGREVSLWEVEHTATPDGRHMCEVYETEDAAQSAMERRAASL
;
A
#
# COMPACT_ATOMS: atom_id res chain seq x y z
N MET A 1 -6.11 42.58 28.54
CA MET A 1 -5.83 42.36 27.11
C MET A 1 -5.82 40.86 26.91
N SER A 2 -6.88 40.32 26.30
CA SER A 2 -7.01 38.89 26.04
C SER A 2 -6.63 38.65 24.59
N VAL A 3 -5.58 37.88 24.37
CA VAL A 3 -5.23 37.38 23.03
C VAL A 3 -6.16 36.19 22.71
N PRO A 4 -6.82 36.16 21.55
CA PRO A 4 -7.55 34.98 21.10
C PRO A 4 -6.52 33.93 20.69
N TYR A 5 -6.72 32.68 21.11
CA TYR A 5 -5.99 31.55 20.53
C TYR A 5 -6.70 31.22 19.22
N GLU A 6 -6.09 31.59 18.09
CA GLU A 6 -6.49 31.09 16.79
C GLU A 6 -6.10 29.61 16.70
N THR A 7 -7.07 28.73 16.91
CA THR A 7 -6.93 27.31 16.60
C THR A 7 -6.98 27.16 15.07
N CYS A 8 -5.86 27.44 14.39
CA CYS A 8 -5.69 27.10 12.99
C CYS A 8 -5.14 25.67 12.91
N GLY A 9 -6.03 24.70 13.06
CA GLY A 9 -5.81 23.34 12.62
C GLY A 9 -6.83 23.06 11.53
N THR A 10 -6.45 23.23 10.28
CA THR A 10 -7.11 22.54 9.17
C THR A 10 -6.97 21.04 9.45
N HIS A 11 -7.94 20.45 10.16
CA HIS A 11 -8.21 19.04 10.01
C HIS A 11 -8.52 18.87 8.53
N GLU A 12 -7.61 18.23 7.78
CA GLU A 12 -7.99 17.54 6.56
C GLU A 12 -9.19 16.70 6.94
N ALA A 13 -10.37 17.10 6.45
CA ALA A 13 -11.60 16.43 6.81
C ALA A 13 -11.46 15.00 6.27
N PHE A 14 -11.36 14.03 7.17
CA PHE A 14 -11.52 12.63 6.82
C PHE A 14 -12.78 12.54 5.97
N GLU A 15 -12.62 12.15 4.71
CA GLU A 15 -13.74 12.05 3.80
C GLU A 15 -14.73 11.03 4.33
N SER A 16 -16.03 11.36 4.31
CA SER A 16 -17.04 10.46 4.84
C SER A 16 -17.09 9.17 4.01
N PRO A 17 -17.38 8.01 4.62
CA PRO A 17 -17.57 6.76 3.87
C PRO A 17 -18.57 6.87 2.72
N ASP A 18 -19.60 7.70 2.90
CA ASP A 18 -20.60 8.04 1.87
C ASP A 18 -19.98 8.83 0.71
N ALA A 19 -19.19 9.88 0.97
CA ALA A 19 -18.51 10.63 -0.08
C ALA A 19 -17.54 9.75 -0.90
N CYS A 20 -16.82 8.84 -0.22
CA CYS A 20 -15.99 7.84 -0.88
C CYS A 20 -16.80 6.91 -1.79
N LEU A 21 -17.96 6.43 -1.32
CA LEU A 21 -18.87 5.59 -2.10
C LEU A 21 -19.41 6.34 -3.32
N GLN A 22 -19.93 7.55 -3.15
CA GLN A 22 -20.48 8.35 -4.25
C GLN A 22 -19.45 8.59 -5.35
N ARG A 23 -18.19 8.88 -4.97
CA ARG A 23 -17.10 9.05 -5.93
C ARG A 23 -16.77 7.74 -6.68
N LEU A 24 -16.77 6.60 -5.98
CA LEU A 24 -16.55 5.30 -6.62
C LEU A 24 -17.67 5.01 -7.63
N LEU A 25 -18.93 5.17 -7.23
CA LEU A 25 -20.10 4.89 -8.10
C LEU A 25 -20.19 5.86 -9.29
N ALA A 26 -19.80 7.12 -9.11
CA ALA A 26 -19.85 8.13 -10.16
C ALA A 26 -18.83 7.89 -11.28
N ARG A 27 -17.70 7.23 -10.98
CA ARG A 27 -16.65 6.95 -11.97
C ARG A 27 -16.78 5.57 -12.62
N THR A 28 -17.42 4.62 -11.95
CA THR A 28 -17.50 3.23 -12.44
C THR A 28 -18.58 3.07 -13.51
N LEU A 29 -18.23 2.35 -14.56
CA LEU A 29 -19.07 2.14 -15.73
C LEU A 29 -20.27 1.23 -15.46
N ASN A 30 -20.13 0.31 -14.51
CA ASN A 30 -21.10 -0.72 -14.17
C ASN A 30 -21.70 -0.53 -12.77
N SER A 31 -21.69 0.69 -12.21
CA SER A 31 -22.30 0.98 -10.90
C SER A 31 -23.78 0.57 -10.82
N PHE A 32 -24.50 0.57 -11.95
CA PHE A 32 -25.90 0.13 -12.05
C PHE A 32 -26.11 -1.38 -11.89
N GLU A 33 -25.05 -2.19 -11.91
CA GLU A 33 -25.13 -3.65 -11.75
C GLU A 33 -25.00 -4.09 -10.28
N LEU A 34 -24.70 -3.16 -9.38
CA LEU A 34 -24.59 -3.47 -7.95
C LEU A 34 -25.96 -3.81 -7.36
N PRO A 35 -26.07 -4.88 -6.54
CA PRO A 35 -27.32 -5.22 -5.87
C PRO A 35 -27.81 -4.10 -4.93
N ASP A 36 -29.10 -3.81 -4.95
CA ASP A 36 -29.73 -2.79 -4.09
C ASP A 36 -29.51 -3.07 -2.60
N GLU A 37 -29.44 -4.35 -2.22
CA GLU A 37 -29.14 -4.77 -0.84
C GLU A 37 -27.71 -4.39 -0.43
N THR A 38 -26.75 -4.43 -1.36
CA THR A 38 -25.37 -4.00 -1.11
C THR A 38 -25.31 -2.50 -0.92
N LEU A 39 -25.97 -1.72 -1.79
CA LEU A 39 -26.04 -0.26 -1.67
C LEU A 39 -26.69 0.17 -0.35
N SER A 40 -27.81 -0.46 0.00
CA SER A 40 -28.52 -0.19 1.27
C SER A 40 -27.66 -0.47 2.50
N ARG A 41 -26.77 -1.47 2.46
CA ARG A 41 -25.83 -1.74 3.54
C ARG A 41 -24.73 -0.68 3.59
N LEU A 42 -24.18 -0.29 2.45
CA LEU A 42 -23.12 0.71 2.33
C LEU A 42 -23.59 2.10 2.80
N ASP A 43 -24.86 2.45 2.66
CA ASP A 43 -25.46 3.68 3.21
C ASP A 43 -25.33 3.78 4.74
N THR A 44 -25.13 2.65 5.43
CA THR A 44 -24.94 2.59 6.89
C THR A 44 -23.47 2.53 7.30
N ALA A 45 -22.55 2.78 6.37
CA ALA A 45 -21.12 2.69 6.63
C ALA A 45 -20.64 3.73 7.65
N LEU A 46 -19.89 3.24 8.62
CA LEU A 46 -19.27 4.02 9.69
C LEU A 46 -17.80 4.34 9.40
N ALA A 47 -17.13 3.48 8.63
CA ALA A 47 -15.74 3.65 8.21
C ALA A 47 -15.51 3.07 6.82
N TYR A 48 -14.46 3.55 6.16
CA TYR A 48 -14.05 3.15 4.83
C TYR A 48 -12.53 2.98 4.80
N ASP A 49 -12.07 1.96 4.11
CA ASP A 49 -10.67 1.80 3.72
C ASP A 49 -10.56 1.31 2.27
N SER A 50 -9.44 1.62 1.63
CA SER A 50 -9.14 1.24 0.25
C SER A 50 -7.68 0.85 0.11
N CYS A 51 -7.41 -0.32 -0.43
CA CYS A 51 -6.05 -0.75 -0.70
C CYS A 51 -5.90 -1.24 -2.14
N LEU A 52 -4.76 -0.96 -2.76
CA LEU A 52 -4.40 -1.56 -4.04
C LEU A 52 -4.25 -3.08 -3.84
N HIS A 53 -4.93 -3.87 -4.65
CA HIS A 53 -4.90 -5.32 -4.61
C HIS A 53 -3.89 -5.92 -5.59
N SER A 54 -3.87 -5.41 -6.83
CA SER A 54 -2.89 -5.79 -7.84
C SER A 54 -2.76 -4.68 -8.88
N ALA A 55 -1.58 -4.55 -9.48
CA ALA A 55 -1.32 -3.59 -10.53
C ALA A 55 -0.42 -4.21 -11.59
N ALA A 56 -0.72 -3.94 -12.85
CA ALA A 56 0.03 -4.41 -14.00
C ALA A 56 0.17 -3.24 -14.99
N HIS A 57 1.42 -2.92 -15.34
CA HIS A 57 1.76 -1.77 -16.16
C HIS A 57 2.73 -2.17 -17.27
N HIS A 58 2.63 -1.50 -18.41
CA HIS A 58 3.52 -1.68 -19.54
C HIS A 58 4.24 -0.41 -19.93
N SER A 59 5.38 -0.59 -20.59
CA SER A 59 6.22 0.48 -21.10
C SER A 59 5.53 1.34 -22.18
N ASP A 60 4.46 0.84 -22.79
CA ASP A 60 3.61 1.58 -23.73
C ASP A 60 2.58 2.50 -23.05
N GLY A 61 2.60 2.58 -21.71
CA GLY A 61 1.70 3.41 -20.92
C GLY A 61 0.35 2.75 -20.61
N ARG A 62 0.15 1.49 -21.00
CA ARG A 62 -1.03 0.71 -20.57
C ARG A 62 -0.89 0.28 -19.12
N ARG A 63 -2.00 0.32 -18.40
CA ARG A 63 -2.12 -0.07 -17.01
C ARG A 63 -3.45 -0.75 -16.73
N ARG A 64 -3.41 -1.61 -15.73
CA ARG A 64 -4.55 -2.28 -15.12
C ARG A 64 -4.26 -2.40 -13.63
N GLU A 65 -5.06 -1.75 -12.82
CA GLU A 65 -5.00 -1.75 -11.37
C GLU A 65 -6.30 -2.34 -10.84
N THR A 66 -6.23 -3.03 -9.70
CA THR A 66 -7.38 -3.51 -8.98
C THR A 66 -7.29 -3.03 -7.54
N TYR A 67 -8.39 -2.56 -6.98
CA TYR A 67 -8.47 -2.07 -5.61
C TYR A 67 -9.48 -2.88 -4.82
N ARG A 68 -9.21 -3.06 -3.53
CA ARG A 68 -10.15 -3.61 -2.56
C ARG A 68 -10.63 -2.47 -1.68
N HIS A 69 -11.92 -2.20 -1.72
CA HIS A 69 -12.58 -1.21 -0.90
C HIS A 69 -13.40 -1.91 0.19
N VAL A 70 -13.19 -1.55 1.44
CA VAL A 70 -13.85 -2.17 2.60
C VAL A 70 -14.59 -1.12 3.39
N TRP A 71 -15.88 -1.33 3.61
CA TRP A 71 -16.71 -0.51 4.48
C TRP A 71 -17.10 -1.29 5.73
N LEU A 72 -16.92 -0.68 6.90
CA LEU A 72 -17.49 -1.18 8.15
C LEU A 72 -18.90 -0.60 8.30
N VAL A 73 -19.91 -1.45 8.33
CA VAL A 73 -21.32 -1.03 8.42
C VAL A 73 -21.87 -1.11 9.84
N ALA A 74 -23.01 -0.47 10.09
CA ALA A 74 -23.56 -0.29 11.45
C ALA A 74 -23.89 -1.60 12.20
N ASP A 75 -24.10 -2.71 11.49
CA ASP A 75 -24.31 -4.03 12.09
C ASP A 75 -23.00 -4.71 12.57
N GLY A 76 -21.86 -4.05 12.38
CA GLY A 76 -20.52 -4.53 12.74
C GLY A 76 -19.88 -5.44 11.70
N SER A 77 -20.55 -5.72 10.59
CA SER A 77 -19.99 -6.48 9.47
C SER A 77 -19.19 -5.59 8.51
N ALA A 78 -18.41 -6.22 7.65
CA ALA A 78 -17.69 -5.56 6.57
C ALA A 78 -18.36 -5.86 5.22
N VAL A 79 -18.43 -4.86 4.35
CA VAL A 79 -18.80 -4.99 2.94
C VAL A 79 -17.57 -4.67 2.11
N THR A 80 -17.26 -5.54 1.14
CA THR A 80 -16.12 -5.37 0.25
C THR A 80 -16.61 -5.13 -1.17
N LEU A 81 -16.08 -4.10 -1.83
CA LEU A 81 -16.20 -3.92 -3.27
C LEU A 81 -14.80 -3.98 -3.91
N TRP A 82 -14.74 -4.50 -5.12
CA TRP A 82 -13.53 -4.65 -5.90
C TRP A 82 -13.58 -3.71 -7.09
N GLU A 83 -12.65 -2.78 -7.20
CA GLU A 83 -12.53 -1.90 -8.37
C GLU A 83 -11.48 -2.44 -9.34
N LEU A 84 -11.76 -2.35 -10.64
CA LEU A 84 -10.83 -2.54 -11.74
C LEU A 84 -10.67 -1.22 -12.49
N THR A 85 -9.45 -0.71 -12.52
CA THR A 85 -9.08 0.53 -13.23
C THR A 85 -8.14 0.16 -14.38
N HIS A 86 -8.46 0.50 -15.62
CA HIS A 86 -7.61 0.13 -16.75
C HIS A 86 -7.70 1.09 -17.94
N ASN A 87 -6.62 1.20 -18.73
CA ASN A 87 -6.61 1.95 -19.99
C ASN A 87 -6.18 1.08 -21.20
N THR A 88 -6.42 -0.23 -21.08
CA THR A 88 -6.07 -1.23 -22.10
C THR A 88 -6.97 -1.20 -23.34
N GLY A 89 -8.01 -0.37 -23.33
CA GLY A 89 -8.91 -0.17 -24.47
C GLY A 89 -8.23 0.52 -25.67
N PRO A 90 -8.84 0.43 -26.86
CA PRO A 90 -8.31 1.06 -28.08
C PRO A 90 -8.29 2.60 -28.04
N ASP A 91 -9.06 3.21 -27.14
CA ASP A 91 -9.14 4.65 -26.91
C ASP A 91 -8.07 5.17 -25.94
N GLY A 92 -7.37 4.27 -25.23
CA GLY A 92 -6.39 4.59 -24.20
C GLY A 92 -6.97 5.37 -23.01
N GLN A 93 -8.30 5.44 -22.88
CA GLN A 93 -8.96 6.13 -21.78
C GLN A 93 -8.96 5.26 -20.54
N LEU A 94 -8.97 5.92 -19.36
CA LEU A 94 -9.08 5.22 -18.09
C LEU A 94 -10.54 4.82 -17.85
N HIS A 95 -10.78 3.53 -17.72
CA HIS A 95 -12.06 2.93 -17.42
C HIS A 95 -12.04 2.38 -16.00
N HIS A 96 -13.18 2.45 -15.33
CA HIS A 96 -13.37 1.97 -13.97
C HIS A 96 -14.56 1.02 -13.93
N GLU A 97 -14.41 -0.13 -13.28
CA GLU A 97 -15.47 -1.11 -13.06
C GLU A 97 -15.46 -1.55 -11.60
N VAL A 98 -16.61 -1.93 -11.06
CA VAL A 98 -16.77 -2.33 -9.66
C VAL A 98 -17.53 -3.64 -9.56
N TYR A 99 -17.10 -4.52 -8.65
CA TYR A 99 -17.68 -5.84 -8.42
C TYR A 99 -17.87 -6.11 -6.94
N THR A 100 -18.92 -6.85 -6.59
CA THR A 100 -19.10 -7.33 -5.21
C THR A 100 -18.26 -8.56 -4.91
N ASP A 101 -17.84 -9.29 -5.95
CA ASP A 101 -17.16 -10.57 -5.84
C ASP A 101 -15.77 -10.56 -6.50
N GLN A 102 -14.81 -11.24 -5.85
CA GLN A 102 -13.43 -11.28 -6.32
C GLN A 102 -13.25 -12.18 -7.56
N GLU A 103 -14.09 -13.21 -7.74
CA GLU A 103 -14.09 -14.04 -8.95
C GLU A 103 -14.55 -13.23 -10.16
N GLU A 104 -15.60 -12.43 -10.00
CA GLU A 104 -16.08 -11.51 -11.06
C GLU A 104 -14.99 -10.51 -11.46
N LEU A 105 -14.31 -9.91 -10.48
CA LEU A 105 -13.13 -9.08 -10.72
C LEU A 105 -12.05 -9.84 -11.50
N ARG A 106 -11.77 -11.10 -11.13
CA ARG A 106 -10.75 -11.92 -11.81
C ARG A 106 -11.12 -12.22 -13.25
N ILE A 107 -12.38 -12.55 -13.52
CA ILE A 107 -12.90 -12.76 -14.88
C ILE A 107 -12.78 -11.48 -15.71
N ALA A 108 -13.19 -10.34 -15.13
CA ALA A 108 -13.06 -9.02 -15.74
C ALA A 108 -11.60 -8.60 -16.00
N THR A 109 -10.70 -8.99 -15.12
CA THR A 109 -9.25 -8.77 -15.26
C THR A 109 -8.68 -9.63 -16.40
N ALA A 110 -9.12 -10.89 -16.52
CA ALA A 110 -8.63 -11.85 -17.51
C ALA A 110 -9.00 -11.49 -18.96
N ARG A 111 -10.14 -10.82 -19.18
CA ARG A 111 -10.54 -10.33 -20.52
C ARG A 111 -9.70 -9.13 -21.00
N LEU A 112 -8.89 -8.54 -20.13
CA LEU A 112 -8.00 -7.41 -20.45
C LEU A 112 -6.56 -7.92 -20.56
N PRO A 113 -6.17 -8.52 -21.70
CA PRO A 113 -4.80 -8.95 -21.92
C PRO A 113 -3.91 -7.71 -21.95
N LEU A 114 -3.23 -7.50 -20.83
CA LEU A 114 -1.98 -6.79 -20.78
C LEU A 114 -0.92 -7.77 -21.34
N PRO A 115 -0.25 -7.47 -22.46
CA PRO A 115 0.81 -8.34 -22.98
C PRO A 115 1.91 -8.41 -21.92
N SER A 116 1.88 -9.47 -21.09
CA SER A 116 2.93 -9.82 -20.14
C SER A 116 4.27 -9.45 -20.77
N ALA A 117 5.06 -8.60 -20.11
CA ALA A 117 6.46 -8.51 -20.47
C ALA A 117 6.97 -9.94 -20.32
N GLU A 118 7.16 -10.65 -21.43
CA GLU A 118 7.46 -12.08 -21.44
C GLU A 118 8.63 -12.29 -20.48
N PRO A 119 8.44 -12.98 -19.34
CA PRO A 119 9.57 -13.52 -18.64
C PRO A 119 10.05 -14.66 -19.52
N GLU A 120 11.21 -14.50 -20.15
CA GLU A 120 11.93 -15.66 -20.66
C GLU A 120 12.05 -16.68 -19.52
N ALA A 121 11.25 -17.75 -19.64
CA ALA A 121 11.25 -19.01 -18.92
C ALA A 121 11.94 -19.07 -17.54
N LEU A 122 11.13 -19.05 -16.49
CA LEU A 122 11.41 -19.84 -15.28
C LEU A 122 10.33 -20.92 -15.15
N GLU A 123 10.49 -21.99 -15.93
CA GLU A 123 9.78 -23.25 -15.69
C GLU A 123 10.22 -23.83 -14.33
N GLY A 124 9.28 -23.99 -13.39
CA GLY A 124 9.47 -24.91 -12.25
C GLY A 124 9.01 -24.48 -10.85
N ALA A 125 8.45 -23.29 -10.64
CA ALA A 125 7.94 -22.92 -9.31
C ALA A 125 6.47 -23.37 -9.13
N PRO A 126 6.13 -24.16 -8.09
CA PRO A 126 4.75 -24.54 -7.84
C PRO A 126 3.93 -23.32 -7.38
N PRO A 127 2.64 -23.22 -7.73
CA PRO A 127 1.80 -22.10 -7.29
C PRO A 127 1.59 -22.20 -5.78
N LEU A 128 2.11 -21.21 -5.03
CA LEU A 128 1.75 -21.07 -3.63
C LEU A 128 0.31 -20.56 -3.55
N VAL A 129 -0.54 -21.38 -2.95
CA VAL A 129 -1.92 -21.02 -2.59
C VAL A 129 -1.82 -20.06 -1.41
N VAL A 130 -2.15 -18.79 -1.62
CA VAL A 130 -2.20 -17.79 -0.55
C VAL A 130 -3.61 -17.77 0.03
N ASP A 131 -3.74 -18.09 1.32
CA ASP A 131 -5.01 -18.03 2.05
C ASP A 131 -5.28 -16.56 2.47
N ASP A 132 -6.20 -15.91 1.76
CA ASP A 132 -6.53 -14.47 1.86
C ASP A 132 -7.45 -14.11 3.06
N ARG A 133 -7.61 -15.01 4.03
CA ARG A 133 -8.68 -14.88 5.05
C ARG A 133 -8.37 -13.99 6.26
N THR A 134 -7.26 -13.24 6.30
CA THR A 134 -6.90 -12.45 7.50
C THR A 134 -6.30 -11.06 7.29
N ALA A 135 -6.20 -10.55 6.06
CA ALA A 135 -5.61 -9.23 5.83
C ALA A 135 -6.55 -8.08 6.24
N GLN A 136 -6.41 -7.59 7.49
CA GLN A 136 -7.04 -6.34 7.95
C GLN A 136 -6.71 -5.19 6.99
N PRO A 137 -7.67 -4.29 6.70
CA PRO A 137 -7.46 -3.17 5.77
C PRO A 137 -6.36 -2.24 6.30
N LEU A 138 -5.32 -2.00 5.49
CA LEU A 138 -4.27 -1.03 5.75
C LEU A 138 -4.71 0.31 5.12
N PRO A 139 -4.64 1.44 5.84
CA PRO A 139 -5.08 2.73 5.34
C PRO A 139 -4.54 3.00 3.93
N GLY A 140 -5.43 3.41 3.02
CA GLY A 140 -5.18 4.06 1.73
C GLY A 140 -3.72 4.26 1.35
N ARG A 141 -3.09 3.26 0.73
CA ARG A 141 -1.72 3.41 0.22
C ARG A 141 -1.72 4.35 -0.99
N GLU A 142 -1.09 5.52 -0.86
CA GLU A 142 -0.85 6.48 -1.93
C GLU A 142 0.58 6.29 -2.46
N TYR A 143 0.75 5.59 -3.58
CA TYR A 143 2.07 5.42 -4.17
C TYR A 143 2.45 6.60 -5.06
N GLU A 144 3.67 7.07 -4.90
CA GLU A 144 4.34 7.97 -5.80
C GLU A 144 4.87 7.21 -7.03
N TRP A 145 4.57 7.75 -8.21
CA TRP A 145 4.88 7.15 -9.50
C TRP A 145 6.19 7.68 -10.06
N GLY A 146 7.05 6.79 -10.56
CA GLY A 146 8.36 7.16 -11.10
C GLY A 146 9.43 7.40 -10.02
N ASP A 147 10.69 7.41 -10.43
CA ASP A 147 11.89 7.49 -9.54
C ASP A 147 12.01 6.33 -8.51
N SER A 148 11.08 5.38 -8.45
CA SER A 148 11.09 4.28 -7.46
C SER A 148 12.38 3.44 -7.44
N PRO A 149 13.00 3.07 -8.58
CA PRO A 149 14.30 2.39 -8.57
C PRO A 149 15.41 3.26 -7.96
N ASP A 150 15.39 4.56 -8.22
CA ASP A 150 16.37 5.50 -7.68
C ASP A 150 16.11 5.80 -6.21
N HIS A 151 14.85 5.85 -5.79
CA HIS A 151 14.46 5.88 -4.39
C HIS A 151 14.98 4.65 -3.63
N ALA A 152 14.74 3.44 -4.14
CA ALA A 152 15.28 2.20 -3.58
C ALA A 152 16.81 2.23 -3.46
N ARG A 153 17.51 2.68 -4.50
CA ARG A 153 18.97 2.86 -4.46
C ARG A 153 19.41 3.88 -3.41
N ARG A 154 18.65 4.96 -3.18
CA ARG A 154 18.96 5.93 -2.12
C ARG A 154 18.82 5.30 -0.73
N VAL A 155 17.72 4.59 -0.48
CA VAL A 155 17.47 3.91 0.81
C VAL A 155 18.57 2.88 1.09
N LEU A 156 18.85 1.98 0.14
CA LEU A 156 19.89 0.94 0.31
C LEU A 156 21.30 1.51 0.49
N ARG A 157 21.62 2.65 -0.14
CA ARG A 157 22.93 3.31 0.04
C ARG A 157 23.10 3.96 1.41
N ARG A 158 22.00 4.42 2.01
CA ARG A 158 22.02 5.03 3.35
C ARG A 158 22.13 3.99 4.45
N ALA A 159 21.75 2.75 4.19
CA ALA A 159 21.84 1.65 5.15
C ALA A 159 23.30 1.42 5.59
N GLU A 160 23.55 1.70 6.88
CA GLU A 160 24.85 1.54 7.54
C GLU A 160 24.97 0.23 8.32
N ASN A 161 23.87 -0.53 8.47
CA ASN A 161 23.88 -1.82 9.14
C ASN A 161 24.58 -2.91 8.31
N ALA A 162 25.26 -3.82 8.99
CA ALA A 162 26.03 -4.89 8.36
C ALA A 162 25.15 -5.94 7.65
N ASP A 163 23.93 -6.14 8.15
CA ASP A 163 22.90 -7.04 7.65
C ASP A 163 21.89 -6.34 6.73
N ARG A 164 22.29 -5.22 6.11
CA ARG A 164 21.44 -4.49 5.15
C ARG A 164 21.04 -5.37 3.96
N PRO A 165 19.89 -5.09 3.31
CA PRO A 165 19.41 -5.86 2.18
C PRO A 165 20.47 -5.99 1.07
N GLY A 166 20.58 -7.19 0.52
CA GLY A 166 21.63 -7.57 -0.42
C GLY A 166 21.38 -7.16 -1.88
N GLU A 167 22.26 -7.61 -2.77
CA GLU A 167 22.17 -7.36 -4.22
C GLU A 167 20.89 -7.94 -4.83
N GLU A 168 20.38 -9.06 -4.33
CA GLU A 168 19.13 -9.68 -4.79
C GLU A 168 17.94 -8.73 -4.61
N VAL A 169 17.83 -8.08 -3.45
CA VAL A 169 16.80 -7.09 -3.16
C VAL A 169 17.00 -5.85 -4.04
N ALA A 170 18.24 -5.42 -4.26
CA ALA A 170 18.54 -4.29 -5.14
C ALA A 170 18.14 -4.56 -6.60
N VAL A 171 18.36 -5.78 -7.10
CA VAL A 171 17.94 -6.21 -8.44
C VAL A 171 16.42 -6.27 -8.54
N LEU A 172 15.75 -6.81 -7.52
CA LEU A 172 14.29 -6.85 -7.46
C LEU A 172 13.68 -5.44 -7.52
N LEU A 173 14.19 -4.52 -6.69
CA LEU A 173 13.71 -3.14 -6.60
C LEU A 173 14.09 -2.28 -7.82
N ALA A 174 15.03 -2.72 -8.66
CA ALA A 174 15.32 -2.05 -9.92
C ALA A 174 14.11 -2.08 -10.89
N GLY A 175 13.20 -3.04 -10.72
CA GLY A 175 11.95 -3.15 -11.46
C GLY A 175 10.74 -2.46 -10.80
N ALA A 176 10.93 -1.77 -9.67
CA ALA A 176 9.84 -1.07 -9.00
C ALA A 176 9.39 0.15 -9.82
N PHE A 177 8.09 0.37 -9.95
CA PHE A 177 7.54 1.49 -10.73
C PHE A 177 6.82 2.54 -9.86
N ALA A 178 6.44 2.17 -8.65
CA ALA A 178 5.85 3.09 -7.69
C ALA A 178 6.37 2.77 -6.28
N HIS A 179 6.41 3.77 -5.41
CA HIS A 179 6.81 3.60 -4.02
C HIS A 179 5.97 4.47 -3.09
N GLN A 180 5.78 4.02 -1.86
CA GLN A 180 5.17 4.82 -0.80
C GLN A 180 6.08 4.80 0.41
N ILE A 181 6.20 5.95 1.07
CA ILE A 181 6.92 6.09 2.32
C ILE A 181 5.87 6.36 3.40
N THR A 182 5.78 5.49 4.39
CA THR A 182 4.93 5.72 5.56
C THR A 182 5.77 5.70 6.82
N GLN A 183 5.47 6.59 7.77
CA GLN A 183 6.07 6.51 9.09
C GLN A 183 5.29 5.48 9.90
N ALA A 184 5.95 4.38 10.24
CA ALA A 184 5.35 3.31 11.03
C ALA A 184 5.38 3.69 12.51
N PHE A 185 4.23 4.14 13.02
CA PHE A 185 3.97 4.16 14.46
C PHE A 185 3.59 2.73 14.86
N GLY A 186 4.61 1.90 15.11
CA GLY A 186 4.52 0.43 15.21
C GLY A 186 3.19 -0.12 15.74
N ARG A 187 2.70 -1.19 15.11
CA ARG A 187 1.41 -1.83 15.36
C ARG A 187 1.26 -2.49 16.76
N LEU A 188 2.15 -2.20 17.71
CA LEU A 188 2.23 -2.83 19.03
C LEU A 188 2.56 -1.81 20.14
N ASP A 189 1.58 -1.67 21.04
CA ASP A 189 1.63 -1.12 22.40
C ASP A 189 1.97 0.40 22.56
N PRO A 190 0.96 1.25 22.86
CA PRO A 190 1.14 2.66 23.22
C PRO A 190 2.10 2.90 24.41
N LEU A 191 2.39 1.88 25.22
CA LEU A 191 3.35 1.95 26.32
C LEU A 191 4.81 1.74 25.88
N ARG A 192 5.06 1.25 24.65
CA ARG A 192 6.40 0.98 24.09
C ARG A 192 6.75 1.77 22.83
N GLY A 193 5.76 2.28 22.09
CA GLY A 193 5.93 2.81 20.74
C GLY A 193 6.56 4.21 20.58
N ARG A 194 6.80 4.96 21.67
CA ARG A 194 7.49 6.26 21.60
C ARG A 194 8.83 6.17 22.32
N ARG A 195 9.83 5.57 21.68
CA ARG A 195 11.20 5.59 22.18
C ARG A 195 11.88 6.88 21.71
N PRO A 196 12.26 7.80 22.62
CA PRO A 196 12.94 9.02 22.22
C PRO A 196 14.23 8.67 21.46
N GLY A 197 14.37 9.19 20.25
CA GLY A 197 15.57 9.03 19.42
C GLY A 197 15.50 7.96 18.32
N PHE A 198 14.35 7.34 18.07
CA PHE A 198 14.14 6.42 16.93
C PHE A 198 12.91 6.82 16.10
N SER A 199 13.02 6.66 14.79
CA SER A 199 11.93 6.74 13.81
C SER A 199 11.95 5.47 12.96
N LEU A 200 10.77 4.90 12.68
CA LEU A 200 10.62 3.74 11.80
C LEU A 200 9.78 4.14 10.58
N TYR A 201 10.28 3.84 9.39
CA TYR A 201 9.59 4.09 8.13
C TYR A 201 9.46 2.79 7.33
N GLU A 202 8.30 2.60 6.71
CA GLU A 202 8.10 1.61 5.67
C GLU A 202 8.27 2.29 4.30
N HIS A 203 9.13 1.71 3.47
CA HIS A 203 9.26 2.02 2.06
C HIS A 203 8.66 0.86 1.28
N ALA A 204 7.37 0.97 0.93
CA ALA A 204 6.68 -0.01 0.13
C ALA A 204 6.92 0.26 -1.35
N PHE A 205 7.30 -0.76 -2.11
CA PHE A 205 7.59 -0.70 -3.54
C PHE A 205 6.65 -1.62 -4.31
N LEU A 206 6.06 -1.11 -5.40
CA LEU A 206 5.25 -1.92 -6.31
C LEU A 206 6.07 -2.38 -7.50
N LEU A 207 6.02 -3.69 -7.74
CA LEU A 207 6.67 -4.37 -8.87
C LEU A 207 5.69 -4.60 -10.01
N ALA A 208 6.20 -4.69 -11.24
CA ALA A 208 5.40 -4.85 -12.47
C ALA A 208 4.49 -6.09 -12.50
N ASP A 209 4.80 -7.09 -11.67
CA ASP A 209 3.98 -8.31 -11.50
C ASP A 209 2.86 -8.17 -10.45
N GLY A 210 2.70 -6.97 -9.89
CA GLY A 210 1.68 -6.65 -8.89
C GLY A 210 2.07 -6.97 -7.46
N ARG A 211 3.29 -7.47 -7.21
CA ARG A 211 3.78 -7.70 -5.84
C ARG A 211 4.20 -6.39 -5.19
N GLU A 212 3.91 -6.29 -3.90
CA GLU A 212 4.48 -5.27 -3.01
C GLU A 212 5.69 -5.84 -2.27
N VAL A 213 6.74 -5.05 -2.18
CA VAL A 213 7.93 -5.35 -1.38
C VAL A 213 8.20 -4.16 -0.46
N SER A 214 8.27 -4.39 0.85
CA SER A 214 8.56 -3.34 1.82
C SER A 214 10.01 -3.43 2.31
N LEU A 215 10.67 -2.27 2.39
CA LEU A 215 11.87 -2.09 3.20
C LEU A 215 11.54 -1.27 4.44
N TRP A 216 12.19 -1.60 5.55
CA TRP A 216 11.96 -0.95 6.83
C TRP A 216 13.20 -0.17 7.22
N GLU A 217 13.10 1.16 7.19
CA GLU A 217 14.18 2.07 7.58
C GLU A 217 14.02 2.50 9.05
N VAL A 218 15.08 2.32 9.83
CA VAL A 218 15.21 2.82 11.20
C VAL A 218 16.18 3.99 11.19
N GLU A 219 15.69 5.19 11.46
CA GLU A 219 16.52 6.36 11.71
C GLU A 219 16.68 6.56 13.21
N HIS A 220 17.91 6.71 13.70
CA HIS A 220 18.16 6.95 15.13
C HIS A 220 19.48 7.66 15.43
N THR A 221 19.59 8.20 16.63
CA THR A 221 20.85 8.76 17.18
C THR A 221 21.44 7.90 18.30
N ALA A 222 20.92 6.68 18.48
CA ALA A 222 21.37 5.70 19.47
C ALA A 222 22.73 5.04 19.10
N THR A 223 23.75 5.86 18.88
CA THR A 223 25.12 5.47 18.55
C THR A 223 26.06 5.97 19.65
N PRO A 224 27.22 5.33 19.89
CA PRO A 224 28.15 5.74 20.95
C PRO A 224 28.62 7.21 20.86
N ASP A 225 28.63 7.76 19.64
CA ASP A 225 29.01 9.12 19.30
C ASP A 225 27.80 10.06 19.07
N GLY A 226 26.57 9.55 19.19
CA GLY A 226 25.33 10.30 19.02
C GLY A 226 25.04 10.75 17.58
N ARG A 227 25.79 10.25 16.59
CA ARG A 227 25.55 10.56 15.18
C ARG A 227 24.27 9.90 14.68
N HIS A 228 23.64 10.54 13.70
CA HIS A 228 22.53 9.95 12.96
C HIS A 228 22.97 8.67 12.26
N MET A 229 22.14 7.63 12.39
CA MET A 229 22.34 6.32 11.80
C MET A 229 21.06 5.91 11.07
N CYS A 230 21.22 5.34 9.87
CA CYS A 230 20.15 4.72 9.11
C CYS A 230 20.43 3.21 9.03
N GLU A 231 19.54 2.38 9.58
CA GLU A 231 19.56 0.93 9.40
C GLU A 231 18.36 0.54 8.53
N VAL A 232 18.54 -0.38 7.57
CA VAL A 232 17.46 -0.84 6.67
C VAL A 232 17.32 -2.36 6.77
N TYR A 233 16.08 -2.84 6.78
CA TYR A 233 15.74 -4.26 6.91
C TYR A 233 14.66 -4.68 5.92
N GLU A 234 14.64 -5.97 5.58
CA GLU A 234 13.62 -6.56 4.68
C GLU A 234 12.29 -6.83 5.39
N THR A 235 12.26 -6.84 6.73
CA THR A 235 11.04 -7.12 7.52
C THR A 235 10.87 -6.16 8.68
N GLU A 236 9.61 -5.89 9.04
CA GLU A 236 9.25 -5.06 10.19
C GLU A 236 9.81 -5.63 11.49
N ASP A 237 9.65 -6.94 11.69
CA ASP A 237 10.11 -7.63 12.90
C ASP A 237 11.63 -7.51 13.09
N ALA A 238 12.41 -7.55 12.00
CA ALA A 238 13.86 -7.38 12.06
C ALA A 238 14.23 -5.94 12.46
N ALA A 239 13.54 -4.94 11.89
CA ALA A 239 13.71 -3.54 12.23
C ALA A 239 13.35 -3.25 13.69
N GLN A 240 12.20 -3.74 14.15
CA GLN A 240 11.77 -3.60 15.55
C GLN A 240 12.75 -4.30 16.50
N SER A 241 13.15 -5.53 16.19
CA SER A 241 14.13 -6.27 17.00
C SER A 241 15.48 -5.56 17.09
N ALA A 242 15.91 -4.91 16.00
CA ALA A 242 17.13 -4.10 16.01
C ALA A 242 16.98 -2.87 16.91
N MET A 243 15.87 -2.13 16.79
CA MET A 243 15.57 -1.00 17.68
C MET A 243 15.59 -1.41 19.16
N GLU A 244 15.03 -2.57 19.51
CA GLU A 244 15.07 -3.09 20.88
C GLU A 244 16.49 -3.39 21.37
N ARG A 245 17.31 -4.05 20.54
CA ARG A 245 18.71 -4.33 20.89
C ARG A 245 19.53 -3.05 21.08
N ARG A 246 19.33 -2.05 20.20
CA ARG A 246 20.01 -0.75 20.29
C ARG A 246 19.60 -0.01 21.55
N ALA A 247 18.29 0.06 21.82
CA ALA A 247 17.76 0.72 23.02
C ALA A 247 18.26 0.07 24.32
N ALA A 248 18.50 -1.24 24.33
CA ALA A 248 19.07 -1.96 25.48
C ALA A 248 20.59 -1.79 25.62
N SER A 249 21.27 -1.31 24.57
CA SER A 249 22.74 -1.14 24.53
C SER A 249 23.19 0.32 24.78
N LEU A 250 22.23 1.24 24.96
CA LEU A 250 22.45 2.62 25.41
C LEU A 250 22.61 2.68 26.92
#